data_AF-A0A1V2WB46-F1
#
_entry.id   AF-A0A1V2WB46-F1
#
_cell.length_a   1.000
_cell.length_b   1.000
_cell.length_c   1.000
_cell.angle_alpha   90.00
_cell.angle_beta   90.00
_cell.angle_gamma   90.00
#
_symmetry.space_group_name_H-M   'P 1'
#
loop_
_entity.id
_entity.type
_entity.pdbx_description
1 polymer ?
#
loop_
_entity_poly.entity_id
_entity_poly.type
_entity_poly.pdbx_seq_one_letter_code
_entity_poly.pdbx_strand_id
1 'polypeptide(L)'
;MPIDSALPNFRSLTPEQRLSHLARVVGLDDAEHALLARPGALPLDTANGMIENVIGTFELPMAVAGYFRINDRDVIVPMAVEEPSIVAAASYMAKLSRAAGGFRTSSSGPLMRAQVQVVGVDDPYGARLAILRHAAELIALANSRDKVLVGLGGGCRDIEVHVFPDTPRGAMIVAHLIVDVRDAMGANTVNTMAETVATRIEAITGGQVRLRILSNLADLRLARAEVRYSAATLATDDYAGEAVIDRVIDAYVFAATDPYRAATHNKGIMNGIDPVVVATGNDWRAVEAGAHAYASRSGRYTSLTTWEKAANGDLVGTIEMPMPVGLVGGATKTHPLARLALKIMNVTSAQELGEIAVAVGLAQNLGALRALATEGIQRGHMALHARNIAVAAGATGADIDRIAQRMVAAKDVRTDFAVELLSGRSDG
;
A
#
# COMPACT_ATOMS: atom_id res chain seq x y z
N MET A 1 -7.50 -25.56 3.56
CA MET A 1 -8.36 -25.16 4.70
C MET A 1 -8.36 -23.64 4.76
N PRO A 2 -9.43 -22.99 5.24
CA PRO A 2 -9.37 -21.55 5.50
C PRO A 2 -8.27 -21.26 6.53
N ILE A 3 -7.46 -20.25 6.25
CA ILE A 3 -6.39 -19.78 7.15
C ILE A 3 -7.07 -19.05 8.32
N ASP A 4 -6.64 -19.27 9.56
CA ASP A 4 -6.96 -18.38 10.70
C ASP A 4 -5.82 -17.36 10.81
N SER A 5 -6.15 -16.08 10.72
CA SER A 5 -5.15 -15.01 10.76
C SER A 5 -4.76 -14.62 12.18
N ALA A 6 -5.41 -15.17 13.22
CA ALA A 6 -5.07 -14.89 14.60
C ALA A 6 -3.68 -15.43 14.96
N LEU A 7 -2.80 -14.52 15.41
CA LEU A 7 -1.44 -14.84 15.84
C LEU A 7 -1.27 -14.51 17.34
N PRO A 8 -1.81 -15.34 18.25
CA PRO A 8 -1.72 -15.08 19.69
C PRO A 8 -0.27 -15.16 20.17
N ASN A 9 0.14 -14.19 20.99
CA ASN A 9 1.48 -14.11 21.58
C ASN A 9 2.66 -14.12 20.59
N PHE A 10 2.41 -13.82 19.31
CA PHE A 10 3.45 -13.84 18.26
C PHE A 10 4.63 -12.91 18.57
N ARG A 11 4.36 -11.78 19.24
CA ARG A 11 5.40 -10.83 19.71
C ARG A 11 6.40 -11.45 20.69
N SER A 12 6.00 -12.47 21.43
CA SER A 12 6.83 -13.15 22.44
C SER A 12 7.65 -14.30 21.88
N LEU A 13 7.37 -14.73 20.64
CA LEU A 13 8.10 -15.78 19.94
C LEU A 13 9.40 -15.26 19.32
N THR A 14 10.39 -16.12 19.15
CA THR A 14 11.59 -15.83 18.35
C THR A 14 11.24 -15.78 16.85
N PRO A 15 12.06 -15.16 15.98
CA PRO A 15 11.84 -15.19 14.53
C PRO A 15 11.71 -16.60 13.95
N GLU A 16 12.49 -17.56 14.44
CA GLU A 16 12.40 -18.98 14.02
C GLU A 16 11.06 -19.60 14.41
N GLN A 17 10.62 -19.42 15.67
CA GLN A 17 9.32 -19.92 16.13
C GLN A 17 8.15 -19.29 15.37
N ARG A 18 8.26 -18.00 15.02
CA ARG A 18 7.28 -17.29 14.18
C ARG A 18 7.21 -17.90 12.79
N LEU A 19 8.35 -18.18 12.17
CA LEU A 19 8.43 -18.81 10.85
C LEU A 19 7.83 -20.22 10.87
N SER A 20 8.19 -21.07 11.84
CA SER A 20 7.62 -22.41 11.95
C SER A 20 6.10 -22.38 12.18
N HIS A 21 5.62 -21.43 12.98
CA HIS A 21 4.18 -21.23 13.18
C HIS A 21 3.49 -20.80 11.87
N LEU A 22 4.04 -19.81 11.17
CA LEU A 22 3.53 -19.32 9.90
C LEU A 22 3.47 -20.46 8.87
N ALA A 23 4.56 -21.20 8.70
CA ALA A 23 4.66 -22.30 7.76
C ALA A 23 3.58 -23.36 7.94
N ARG A 24 3.29 -23.72 9.20
CA ARG A 24 2.20 -24.64 9.53
C ARG A 24 0.82 -24.06 9.21
N VAL A 25 0.59 -22.78 9.50
CA VAL A 25 -0.72 -22.12 9.32
C VAL A 25 -1.06 -21.94 7.84
N VAL A 26 -0.09 -21.53 7.02
CA VAL A 26 -0.32 -21.28 5.59
C VAL A 26 0.03 -22.49 4.69
N GLY A 27 0.61 -23.54 5.26
CA GLY A 27 1.02 -24.74 4.52
C GLY A 27 2.19 -24.49 3.56
N LEU A 28 3.27 -23.89 4.06
CA LEU A 28 4.52 -23.77 3.29
C LEU A 28 5.19 -25.14 3.14
N ASP A 29 5.72 -25.41 1.95
CA ASP A 29 6.60 -26.56 1.76
C ASP A 29 8.03 -26.29 2.29
N ASP A 30 8.87 -27.32 2.30
CA ASP A 30 10.24 -27.22 2.82
C ASP A 30 11.10 -26.21 2.04
N ALA A 31 10.86 -26.08 0.73
CA ALA A 31 11.61 -25.14 -0.12
C ALA A 31 11.20 -23.68 0.18
N GLU A 32 9.90 -23.44 0.37
CA GLU A 32 9.35 -22.14 0.74
C GLU A 32 9.73 -21.74 2.16
N HIS A 33 9.69 -22.67 3.11
CA HIS A 33 10.20 -22.43 4.45
C HIS A 33 11.69 -22.05 4.41
N ALA A 34 12.48 -22.74 3.59
CA ALA A 34 13.91 -22.46 3.45
C ALA A 34 14.20 -21.05 2.90
N LEU A 35 13.31 -20.47 2.08
CA LEU A 35 13.46 -19.09 1.58
C LEU A 35 13.43 -18.04 2.69
N LEU A 36 12.69 -18.28 3.78
CA LEU A 36 12.60 -17.35 4.92
C LEU A 36 13.55 -17.72 6.07
N ALA A 37 14.05 -18.96 6.10
CA ALA A 37 14.93 -19.45 7.16
C ALA A 37 16.37 -18.93 7.04
N ARG A 38 16.77 -18.39 5.89
CA ARG A 38 18.13 -17.89 5.61
C ARG A 38 18.07 -16.55 4.87
N PRO A 39 19.04 -15.65 5.08
CA PRO A 39 19.15 -14.42 4.29
C PRO A 39 19.47 -14.73 2.82
N GLY A 40 19.35 -13.72 1.95
CA GLY A 40 19.73 -13.85 0.53
C GLY A 40 18.72 -14.65 -0.33
N ALA A 41 17.43 -14.57 -0.02
CA ALA A 41 16.38 -15.25 -0.79
C ALA A 41 16.24 -14.76 -2.24
N LEU A 42 16.80 -13.60 -2.60
CA LEU A 42 16.92 -13.11 -3.97
C LEU A 42 18.34 -13.39 -4.49
N PRO A 43 18.52 -14.30 -5.46
CA PRO A 43 19.82 -14.56 -6.06
C PRO A 43 20.39 -13.30 -6.74
N LEU A 44 21.71 -13.09 -6.62
CA LEU A 44 22.37 -11.90 -7.18
C LEU A 44 22.23 -11.83 -8.71
N ASP A 45 22.28 -12.97 -9.41
CA ASP A 45 22.06 -13.02 -10.87
C ASP A 45 20.65 -12.59 -11.25
N THR A 46 19.64 -12.95 -10.44
CA THR A 46 18.27 -12.49 -10.63
C THR A 46 18.18 -10.99 -10.40
N ALA A 47 18.78 -10.48 -9.32
CA ALA A 47 18.83 -9.04 -9.04
C ALA A 47 19.51 -8.24 -10.16
N ASN A 48 20.64 -8.75 -10.70
CA ASN A 48 21.38 -8.14 -11.80
C ASN A 48 20.59 -8.13 -13.13
N GLY A 49 19.64 -9.06 -13.30
CA GLY A 49 18.69 -9.03 -14.42
C GLY A 49 17.47 -8.14 -14.19
N MET A 50 17.23 -7.67 -12.96
CA MET A 50 16.09 -6.82 -12.62
C MET A 50 16.38 -5.33 -12.79
N ILE A 51 17.59 -4.88 -12.46
CA ILE A 51 18.02 -3.47 -12.52
C ILE A 51 19.49 -3.35 -12.95
N GLU A 52 19.92 -2.14 -13.30
CA GLU A 52 21.28 -1.85 -13.76
C GLU A 52 22.29 -1.69 -12.61
N ASN A 53 23.58 -1.90 -12.91
CA ASN A 53 24.73 -1.62 -12.01
C ASN A 53 24.66 -2.30 -10.63
N VAL A 54 24.15 -3.53 -10.57
CA VAL A 54 24.01 -4.27 -9.32
C VAL A 54 25.37 -4.70 -8.77
N ILE A 55 25.61 -4.37 -7.49
CA ILE A 55 26.80 -4.78 -6.73
C ILE A 55 26.46 -5.64 -5.50
N GLY A 56 25.17 -5.84 -5.22
CA GLY A 56 24.68 -6.53 -4.04
C GLY A 56 23.16 -6.42 -3.89
N THR A 57 22.65 -6.84 -2.73
CA THR A 57 21.24 -6.74 -2.35
C THR A 57 21.10 -5.98 -1.03
N PHE A 58 19.92 -5.42 -0.79
CA PHE A 58 19.59 -4.67 0.43
C PHE A 58 18.40 -5.35 1.13
N GLU A 59 18.49 -5.51 2.45
CA GLU A 59 17.47 -6.21 3.24
C GLU A 59 16.62 -5.20 4.03
N LEU A 60 15.30 -5.34 3.93
CA LEU A 60 14.34 -4.73 4.85
C LEU A 60 13.79 -5.81 5.80
N PRO A 61 13.48 -5.47 7.06
CA PRO A 61 12.84 -6.41 7.97
C PRO A 61 11.52 -6.92 7.38
N MET A 62 11.38 -8.25 7.30
CA MET A 62 10.17 -8.93 6.84
C MET A 62 9.36 -9.41 8.04
N ALA A 63 8.09 -9.03 8.11
CA ALA A 63 7.17 -9.37 9.18
C ALA A 63 5.81 -9.79 8.62
N VAL A 64 4.92 -10.24 9.51
CA VAL A 64 3.51 -10.48 9.18
C VAL A 64 2.61 -9.75 10.19
N ALA A 65 1.59 -9.07 9.69
CA ALA A 65 0.48 -8.59 10.49
C ALA A 65 -0.64 -9.64 10.50
N GLY A 66 -1.12 -9.95 11.70
CA GLY A 66 -2.18 -10.92 11.93
C GLY A 66 -3.55 -10.28 12.09
N TYR A 67 -4.55 -11.13 12.35
CA TYR A 67 -5.93 -10.80 12.73
C TYR A 67 -6.81 -10.17 11.66
N PHE A 68 -6.26 -9.80 10.49
CA PHE A 68 -7.06 -9.27 9.39
C PHE A 68 -8.11 -10.29 8.95
N ARG A 69 -9.36 -9.83 8.94
CA ARG A 69 -10.51 -10.49 8.32
C ARG A 69 -11.12 -9.51 7.37
N ILE A 70 -11.18 -9.88 6.09
CA ILE A 70 -11.60 -9.01 4.99
C ILE A 70 -12.65 -9.77 4.20
N ASN A 71 -13.85 -9.22 4.08
CA ASN A 71 -14.99 -9.90 3.43
C ASN A 71 -15.19 -11.34 3.93
N ASP A 72 -15.22 -11.48 5.26
CA ASP A 72 -15.33 -12.77 5.97
C ASP A 72 -14.18 -13.77 5.79
N ARG A 73 -13.12 -13.39 5.08
CA ARG A 73 -11.92 -14.21 4.88
C ARG A 73 -10.75 -13.71 5.72
N ASP A 74 -10.15 -14.61 6.48
CA ASP A 74 -8.95 -14.32 7.25
C ASP A 74 -7.71 -14.28 6.34
N VAL A 75 -6.86 -13.27 6.56
CA VAL A 75 -5.65 -13.02 5.76
C VAL A 75 -4.48 -12.71 6.70
N ILE A 76 -3.36 -13.39 6.51
CA ILE A 76 -2.08 -13.01 7.11
C ILE A 76 -1.37 -12.09 6.14
N VAL A 77 -0.92 -10.91 6.60
CA VAL A 77 -0.44 -9.83 5.73
C VAL A 77 1.07 -9.67 5.88
N PRO A 78 1.89 -10.10 4.91
CA PRO A 78 3.33 -9.82 4.90
C PRO A 78 3.61 -8.33 4.74
N MET A 79 4.60 -7.83 5.48
CA MET A 79 5.01 -6.42 5.50
C MET A 79 6.54 -6.33 5.55
N ALA A 80 7.14 -5.57 4.62
CA ALA A 80 8.57 -5.27 4.60
C ALA A 80 8.81 -3.80 4.96
N VAL A 81 9.31 -3.52 6.16
CA VAL A 81 9.45 -2.14 6.68
C VAL A 81 10.47 -2.04 7.81
N GLU A 82 11.16 -0.91 7.88
CA GLU A 82 12.17 -0.60 8.89
C GLU A 82 11.60 0.14 10.12
N GLU A 83 10.49 0.85 9.95
CA GLU A 83 9.94 1.69 11.01
C GLU A 83 9.28 0.84 12.12
N PRO A 84 9.69 1.06 13.39
CA PRO A 84 9.06 0.46 14.57
C PRO A 84 7.55 0.63 14.62
N SER A 85 6.89 -0.24 15.40
CA SER A 85 5.46 -0.17 15.76
C SER A 85 4.46 -0.36 14.61
N ILE A 86 4.86 -0.19 13.34
CA ILE A 86 3.95 -0.27 12.19
C ILE A 86 3.14 -1.57 12.17
N VAL A 87 3.84 -2.70 12.20
CA VAL A 87 3.23 -4.04 12.10
C VAL A 87 2.38 -4.35 13.33
N ALA A 88 2.78 -3.81 14.50
CA ALA A 88 2.05 -3.97 15.75
C ALA A 88 0.74 -3.18 15.75
N ALA A 89 0.76 -1.94 15.27
CA ALA A 89 -0.43 -1.10 15.15
C ALA A 89 -1.45 -1.72 14.18
N ALA A 90 -1.00 -2.15 13.00
CA ALA A 90 -1.83 -2.84 12.02
C ALA A 90 -2.49 -4.09 12.63
N SER A 91 -1.70 -4.97 13.27
CA SER A 91 -2.20 -6.20 13.90
C SER A 91 -3.18 -5.92 15.04
N TYR A 92 -2.93 -4.88 15.85
CA TYR A 92 -3.79 -4.55 16.98
C TYR A 92 -5.13 -3.99 16.51
N MET A 93 -5.14 -3.08 15.54
CA MET A 93 -6.38 -2.53 15.00
C MET A 93 -7.19 -3.58 14.22
N ALA A 94 -6.51 -4.49 13.52
CA ALA A 94 -7.16 -5.64 12.89
C ALA A 94 -7.74 -6.61 13.93
N LYS A 95 -7.05 -6.85 15.05
CA LYS A 95 -7.59 -7.65 16.16
C LYS A 95 -8.86 -7.06 16.73
N LEU A 96 -8.89 -5.75 16.97
CA LEU A 96 -10.08 -5.06 17.47
C LEU A 96 -11.25 -5.12 16.48
N SER A 97 -11.00 -5.02 15.17
CA SER A 97 -12.08 -5.00 14.17
C SER A 97 -12.82 -6.33 14.07
N ARG A 98 -12.18 -7.45 14.44
CA ARG A 98 -12.82 -8.78 14.45
C ARG A 98 -14.09 -8.83 15.28
N ALA A 99 -14.18 -8.03 16.36
CA ALA A 99 -15.39 -7.96 17.19
C ALA A 99 -16.63 -7.50 16.41
N ALA A 100 -16.44 -6.74 15.32
CA ALA A 100 -17.48 -6.26 14.41
C ALA A 100 -17.48 -6.98 13.05
N GLY A 101 -16.76 -8.11 12.92
CA GLY A 101 -16.69 -8.91 11.69
C GLY A 101 -15.49 -8.61 10.77
N GLY A 102 -14.62 -7.66 11.15
CA GLY A 102 -13.46 -7.27 10.36
C GLY A 102 -13.75 -6.13 9.39
N PHE A 103 -13.05 -6.14 8.25
CA PHE A 103 -13.17 -5.13 7.20
C PHE A 103 -14.10 -5.60 6.09
N ARG A 104 -14.85 -4.66 5.52
CA ARG A 104 -15.60 -4.86 4.28
C ARG A 104 -14.92 -4.11 3.16
N THR A 105 -14.66 -4.77 2.05
CA THR A 105 -13.93 -4.18 0.93
C THR A 105 -14.66 -4.37 -0.38
N SER A 106 -14.39 -3.45 -1.30
CA SER A 106 -14.78 -3.57 -2.70
C SER A 106 -13.78 -2.82 -3.56
N SER A 107 -13.82 -3.06 -4.86
CA SER A 107 -13.00 -2.36 -5.83
C SER A 107 -13.81 -2.10 -7.10
N SER A 108 -13.35 -1.17 -7.93
CA SER A 108 -13.97 -0.93 -9.24
C SER A 108 -13.69 -2.11 -10.19
N GLY A 109 -12.51 -2.08 -10.79
CA GLY A 109 -11.95 -3.03 -11.74
C GLY A 109 -10.54 -2.57 -12.11
N PRO A 110 -9.72 -3.41 -12.76
CA PRO A 110 -8.32 -3.10 -13.04
C PRO A 110 -8.16 -2.17 -14.25
N LEU A 111 -8.81 -1.01 -14.23
CA LEU A 111 -8.80 -0.05 -15.33
C LEU A 111 -7.66 0.96 -15.19
N MET A 112 -6.69 0.90 -16.10
CA MET A 112 -5.57 1.84 -16.19
C MET A 112 -5.78 2.81 -17.35
N ARG A 113 -5.27 4.04 -17.19
CA ARG A 113 -5.28 5.06 -18.24
C ARG A 113 -3.95 5.07 -18.98
N ALA A 114 -3.98 5.04 -20.30
CA ALA A 114 -2.84 5.31 -21.18
C ALA A 114 -3.06 6.63 -21.92
N GLN A 115 -2.21 7.62 -21.69
CA GLN A 115 -2.31 8.94 -22.29
C GLN A 115 -1.52 9.02 -23.61
N VAL A 116 -2.16 9.54 -24.65
CA VAL A 116 -1.53 9.92 -25.93
C VAL A 116 -1.68 11.42 -26.10
N GLN A 117 -0.58 12.14 -25.95
CA GLN A 117 -0.52 13.59 -26.10
C GLN A 117 -0.34 13.97 -27.56
N VAL A 118 -1.20 14.83 -28.08
CA VAL A 118 -1.14 15.40 -29.44
C VAL A 118 -0.98 16.91 -29.35
N VAL A 119 -0.06 17.46 -30.12
CA VAL A 119 0.24 18.91 -30.22
C VAL A 119 0.21 19.38 -31.67
N GLY A 120 0.20 20.71 -31.88
CA GLY A 120 0.21 21.30 -33.22
C GLY A 120 -1.11 21.06 -33.98
N VAL A 121 -2.23 21.17 -33.27
CA VAL A 121 -3.58 21.02 -33.84
C VAL A 121 -4.30 22.36 -33.75
N ASP A 122 -4.69 22.90 -34.90
CA ASP A 122 -5.37 24.22 -34.98
C ASP A 122 -6.85 24.14 -34.57
N ASP A 123 -7.51 23.00 -34.80
CA ASP A 123 -8.91 22.73 -34.39
C ASP A 123 -8.96 21.59 -33.36
N PRO A 124 -8.59 21.82 -32.09
CA PRO A 124 -8.47 20.75 -31.11
C PRO A 124 -9.81 20.14 -30.72
N TYR A 125 -10.91 20.92 -30.80
CA TYR A 125 -12.25 20.42 -30.48
C TYR A 125 -12.83 19.57 -31.62
N GLY A 126 -12.65 19.97 -32.88
CA GLY A 126 -13.00 19.15 -34.03
C GLY A 126 -12.19 17.86 -34.08
N ALA A 127 -10.87 17.95 -33.82
CA ALA A 127 -9.98 16.79 -33.73
C ALA A 127 -10.38 15.84 -32.57
N ARG A 128 -10.81 16.36 -31.42
CA ARG A 128 -11.40 15.54 -30.35
C ARG A 128 -12.59 14.72 -30.84
N LEU A 129 -13.55 15.36 -31.53
CA LEU A 129 -14.71 14.65 -32.08
C LEU A 129 -14.30 13.65 -33.16
N ALA A 130 -13.25 13.94 -33.95
CA ALA A 130 -12.71 13.01 -34.92
C ALA A 130 -12.12 11.76 -34.28
N ILE A 131 -11.36 11.89 -33.19
CA ILE A 131 -10.84 10.74 -32.42
C ILE A 131 -12.00 9.90 -31.89
N LEU A 132 -13.01 10.53 -31.26
CA LEU A 132 -14.15 9.82 -30.71
C LEU A 132 -14.98 9.08 -31.78
N ARG A 133 -15.12 9.65 -33.00
CA ARG A 133 -15.75 8.95 -34.13
C ARG A 133 -15.02 7.68 -34.56
N HIS A 134 -13.70 7.60 -34.31
CA HIS A 134 -12.87 6.44 -34.63
C HIS A 134 -12.55 5.59 -33.39
N ALA A 135 -13.25 5.79 -32.26
CA ALA A 135 -12.93 5.09 -31.01
C ALA A 135 -12.92 3.57 -31.17
N ALA A 136 -13.91 2.98 -31.86
CA ALA A 136 -13.97 1.53 -32.07
C ALA A 136 -12.76 0.99 -32.85
N GLU A 137 -12.31 1.72 -33.87
CA GLU A 137 -11.11 1.38 -34.65
C GLU A 137 -9.85 1.44 -33.78
N LEU A 138 -9.68 2.53 -33.01
CA LEU A 138 -8.55 2.74 -32.13
C LEU A 138 -8.49 1.70 -31.00
N ILE A 139 -9.64 1.32 -30.44
CA ILE A 139 -9.75 0.25 -29.44
C ILE A 139 -9.34 -1.09 -30.04
N ALA A 140 -9.83 -1.43 -31.25
CA ALA A 140 -9.44 -2.65 -31.94
C ALA A 140 -7.93 -2.68 -32.25
N LEU A 141 -7.37 -1.54 -32.67
CA LEU A 141 -5.94 -1.40 -32.93
C LEU A 141 -5.11 -1.59 -31.65
N ALA A 142 -5.50 -0.96 -30.54
CA ALA A 142 -4.85 -1.14 -29.23
C ALA A 142 -4.88 -2.62 -28.79
N ASN A 143 -6.01 -3.30 -28.96
CA ASN A 143 -6.21 -4.70 -28.60
C ASN A 143 -5.52 -5.70 -29.54
N SER A 144 -4.97 -5.27 -30.68
CA SER A 144 -4.30 -6.16 -31.64
C SER A 144 -2.93 -6.68 -31.16
N ARG A 145 -2.30 -6.02 -30.18
CA ARG A 145 -0.94 -6.33 -29.73
C ARG A 145 -0.86 -7.39 -28.66
N ASP A 146 -1.71 -7.31 -27.64
CA ASP A 146 -1.64 -8.19 -26.48
C ASP A 146 -2.75 -9.25 -26.52
N LYS A 147 -2.51 -10.31 -27.30
CA LYS A 147 -3.44 -11.43 -27.46
C LYS A 147 -3.68 -12.18 -26.15
N VAL A 148 -2.68 -12.21 -25.25
CA VAL A 148 -2.80 -12.90 -23.96
C VAL A 148 -3.76 -12.13 -23.07
N LEU A 149 -3.56 -10.82 -22.93
CA LEU A 149 -4.47 -9.98 -22.15
C LEU A 149 -5.90 -10.06 -22.66
N VAL A 150 -6.11 -9.91 -23.98
CA VAL A 150 -7.45 -10.01 -24.59
C VAL A 150 -8.04 -11.40 -24.40
N GLY A 151 -7.24 -12.47 -24.52
CA GLY A 151 -7.66 -13.85 -24.29
C GLY A 151 -8.06 -14.13 -22.83
N LEU A 152 -7.41 -13.48 -21.86
CA LEU A 152 -7.81 -13.45 -20.44
C LEU A 152 -9.00 -12.51 -20.19
N GLY A 153 -9.60 -12.04 -21.27
CA GLY A 153 -10.76 -11.19 -21.28
C GLY A 153 -10.44 -9.72 -21.03
N GLY A 154 -9.19 -9.29 -20.85
CA GLY A 154 -8.78 -7.89 -20.61
C GLY A 154 -8.81 -7.01 -21.87
N GLY A 155 -8.00 -5.95 -21.88
CA GLY A 155 -7.78 -5.09 -23.05
C GLY A 155 -8.39 -3.68 -22.92
N CYS A 156 -8.17 -2.85 -23.94
CA CYS A 156 -8.75 -1.53 -24.10
C CYS A 156 -10.28 -1.64 -24.20
N ARG A 157 -10.98 -0.86 -23.37
CA ARG A 157 -12.43 -0.84 -23.20
C ARG A 157 -13.07 0.41 -23.76
N ASP A 158 -12.40 1.54 -23.61
CA ASP A 158 -12.95 2.83 -23.94
C ASP A 158 -11.83 3.83 -24.26
N ILE A 159 -12.21 4.98 -24.83
CA ILE A 159 -11.32 6.11 -25.08
C ILE A 159 -11.99 7.39 -24.60
N GLU A 160 -11.33 8.09 -23.69
CA GLU A 160 -11.68 9.47 -23.33
C GLU A 160 -10.76 10.43 -24.09
N VAL A 161 -11.22 11.66 -24.34
CA VAL A 161 -10.41 12.68 -25.01
C VAL A 161 -10.60 14.02 -24.31
N HIS A 162 -9.51 14.56 -23.81
CA HIS A 162 -9.44 15.84 -23.10
C HIS A 162 -8.74 16.89 -23.97
N VAL A 163 -9.24 18.12 -23.92
CA VAL A 163 -8.68 19.25 -24.68
C VAL A 163 -8.21 20.31 -23.70
N PHE A 164 -6.97 20.73 -23.86
CA PHE A 164 -6.37 21.87 -23.19
C PHE A 164 -6.13 22.93 -24.28
N PRO A 165 -7.13 23.80 -24.55
CA PRO A 165 -7.15 24.64 -25.75
C PRO A 165 -6.12 25.76 -25.71
N ASP A 166 -5.79 26.24 -24.50
CA ASP A 166 -4.88 27.35 -24.27
C ASP A 166 -3.83 26.94 -23.24
N THR A 167 -2.60 26.77 -23.70
CA THR A 167 -1.44 26.51 -22.87
C THR A 167 -0.27 27.34 -23.40
N PRO A 168 0.78 27.58 -22.61
CA PRO A 168 2.00 28.25 -23.09
C PRO A 168 2.70 27.56 -24.28
N ARG A 169 2.29 26.34 -24.66
CA ARG A 169 2.83 25.56 -25.78
C ARG A 169 1.83 25.37 -26.91
N GLY A 170 0.72 26.12 -26.90
CA GLY A 170 -0.41 25.95 -27.81
C GLY A 170 -1.40 24.88 -27.33
N ALA A 171 -2.43 24.63 -28.14
CA ALA A 171 -3.45 23.64 -27.80
C ALA A 171 -2.86 22.22 -27.69
N MET A 172 -3.36 21.46 -26.71
CA MET A 172 -3.06 20.03 -26.54
C MET A 172 -4.34 19.21 -26.53
N ILE A 173 -4.30 18.05 -27.18
CA ILE A 173 -5.32 17.01 -27.05
C ILE A 173 -4.67 15.84 -26.33
N VAL A 174 -5.36 15.26 -25.36
CA VAL A 174 -4.88 14.08 -24.63
C VAL A 174 -5.95 13.02 -24.71
N ALA A 175 -5.70 11.98 -25.52
CA ALA A 175 -6.55 10.79 -25.58
C ALA A 175 -6.13 9.84 -24.46
N HIS A 176 -7.10 9.33 -23.69
CA HIS A 176 -6.89 8.30 -22.68
C HIS A 176 -7.47 6.99 -23.19
N LEU A 177 -6.62 5.99 -23.42
CA LEU A 177 -7.07 4.61 -23.54
C LEU A 177 -7.42 4.09 -22.14
N ILE A 178 -8.63 3.55 -21.98
CA ILE A 178 -9.09 2.96 -20.72
C ILE A 178 -8.95 1.45 -20.83
N VAL A 179 -7.99 0.87 -20.11
CA VAL A 179 -7.53 -0.50 -20.34
C VAL A 179 -7.74 -1.37 -19.11
N ASP A 180 -8.47 -2.47 -19.27
CA ASP A 180 -8.54 -3.55 -18.29
C ASP A 180 -7.25 -4.39 -18.36
N VAL A 181 -6.42 -4.27 -17.33
CA VAL A 181 -5.10 -4.92 -17.27
C VAL A 181 -5.09 -6.21 -16.43
N ARG A 182 -6.27 -6.70 -16.04
CA ARG A 182 -6.42 -7.93 -15.25
C ARG A 182 -5.54 -7.92 -13.99
N ASP A 183 -4.72 -8.96 -13.81
CA ASP A 183 -3.87 -9.13 -12.64
C ASP A 183 -2.50 -8.46 -12.75
N ALA A 184 -2.25 -7.69 -13.80
CA ALA A 184 -1.05 -6.87 -13.89
C ALA A 184 -1.28 -5.49 -13.24
N MET A 185 -0.19 -4.83 -12.83
CA MET A 185 -0.23 -3.39 -12.55
C MET A 185 -0.57 -2.60 -13.82
N GLY A 186 0.02 -2.99 -14.96
CA GLY A 186 -0.42 -2.56 -16.28
C GLY A 186 0.43 -1.51 -17.00
N ALA A 187 1.48 -0.96 -16.38
CA ALA A 187 2.30 0.11 -16.98
C ALA A 187 2.82 -0.24 -18.39
N ASN A 188 3.57 -1.32 -18.53
CA ASN A 188 4.12 -1.73 -19.84
C ASN A 188 3.01 -2.06 -20.84
N THR A 189 1.96 -2.75 -20.39
CA THR A 189 0.79 -3.12 -21.20
C THR A 189 0.15 -1.90 -21.85
N VAL A 190 -0.17 -0.86 -21.06
CA VAL A 190 -0.88 0.30 -21.58
C VAL A 190 0.04 1.24 -22.37
N ASN A 191 1.34 1.31 -22.04
CA ASN A 191 2.32 2.07 -22.81
C ASN A 191 2.44 1.52 -24.24
N THR A 192 2.55 0.19 -24.40
CA THR A 192 2.57 -0.44 -25.72
C THR A 192 1.29 -0.17 -26.52
N MET A 193 0.13 -0.16 -25.85
CA MET A 193 -1.13 0.20 -26.50
C MET A 193 -1.15 1.67 -26.95
N ALA A 194 -0.70 2.60 -26.10
CA ALA A 194 -0.58 4.02 -26.41
C ALA A 194 0.36 4.28 -27.60
N GLU A 195 1.50 3.58 -27.64
CA GLU A 195 2.43 3.62 -28.77
C GLU A 195 1.81 3.11 -30.06
N THR A 196 1.02 2.03 -29.97
CA THR A 196 0.40 1.39 -31.13
C THR A 196 -0.64 2.27 -31.82
N VAL A 197 -1.42 3.04 -31.06
CA VAL A 197 -2.46 3.92 -31.63
C VAL A 197 -1.93 5.27 -32.11
N ALA A 198 -0.68 5.62 -31.75
CA ALA A 198 -0.13 6.96 -31.96
C ALA A 198 -0.18 7.42 -33.42
N THR A 199 0.36 6.63 -34.36
CA THR A 199 0.36 6.98 -35.79
C THR A 199 -1.04 7.15 -36.35
N ARG A 200 -2.01 6.36 -35.88
CA ARG A 200 -3.41 6.50 -36.32
C ARG A 200 -4.03 7.79 -35.76
N ILE A 201 -3.74 8.14 -34.51
CA ILE A 201 -4.19 9.40 -33.90
C ILE A 201 -3.59 10.61 -34.62
N GLU A 202 -2.32 10.57 -35.03
CA GLU A 202 -1.71 11.62 -35.87
C GLU A 202 -2.46 11.76 -37.19
N ALA A 203 -2.76 10.64 -37.86
CA ALA A 203 -3.52 10.66 -39.12
C ALA A 203 -4.96 11.19 -38.97
N ILE A 204 -5.61 10.97 -37.81
CA ILE A 204 -6.96 11.50 -37.53
C ILE A 204 -6.92 13.01 -37.27
N THR A 205 -5.91 13.47 -36.54
CA THR A 205 -5.88 14.83 -35.99
C THR A 205 -5.11 15.82 -36.85
N GLY A 206 -4.21 15.35 -37.72
CA GLY A 206 -3.22 16.17 -38.42
C GLY A 206 -2.12 16.75 -37.51
N GLY A 207 -2.19 16.46 -36.20
CA GLY A 207 -1.21 16.87 -35.21
C GLY A 207 -0.07 15.89 -35.05
N GLN A 208 0.82 16.19 -34.10
CA GLN A 208 1.97 15.36 -33.79
C GLN A 208 1.85 14.77 -32.39
N VAL A 209 2.05 13.45 -32.28
CA VAL A 209 2.08 12.78 -30.99
C VAL A 209 3.43 13.05 -30.30
N ARG A 210 3.38 13.17 -28.97
CA ARG A 210 4.55 13.32 -28.10
C ARG A 210 4.61 12.17 -27.10
N LEU A 211 4.00 12.34 -25.94
CA LEU A 211 3.98 11.35 -24.88
C LEU A 211 2.95 10.25 -25.16
N ARG A 212 3.34 9.01 -24.88
CA ARG A 212 2.55 7.78 -24.95
C ARG A 212 2.83 7.00 -23.67
N ILE A 213 2.10 7.32 -22.62
CA ILE A 213 2.51 6.93 -21.27
C ILE A 213 1.29 6.73 -20.38
N LEU A 214 1.34 5.77 -19.47
CA LEU A 214 0.32 5.61 -18.44
C LEU A 214 0.15 6.88 -17.58
N SER A 215 -1.02 7.00 -16.95
CA SER A 215 -1.20 7.89 -15.80
C SER A 215 -1.12 7.10 -14.49
N ASN A 216 -0.32 7.58 -13.53
CA ASN A 216 -0.30 7.03 -12.16
C ASN A 216 -1.47 7.54 -11.30
N LEU A 217 -2.18 8.60 -11.73
CA LEU A 217 -3.50 8.92 -11.17
C LEU A 217 -4.51 7.89 -11.71
N ALA A 218 -4.49 6.70 -11.12
CA ALA A 218 -5.31 5.56 -11.52
C ALA A 218 -6.70 5.61 -10.86
N ASP A 219 -7.40 6.72 -11.04
CA ASP A 219 -8.72 7.00 -10.45
C ASP A 219 -9.87 6.12 -10.97
N LEU A 220 -9.63 5.28 -11.98
CA LEU A 220 -10.56 4.25 -12.45
C LEU A 220 -10.28 2.87 -11.82
N ARG A 221 -9.18 2.72 -11.09
CA ARG A 221 -8.77 1.50 -10.39
C ARG A 221 -8.72 1.74 -8.89
N LEU A 222 -9.91 1.93 -8.32
CA LEU A 222 -10.08 2.27 -6.91
C LEU A 222 -10.29 1.00 -6.09
N ALA A 223 -9.64 0.95 -4.94
CA ALA A 223 -9.95 0.01 -3.87
C ALA A 223 -10.59 0.77 -2.70
N ARG A 224 -11.51 0.10 -2.00
CA ARG A 224 -12.31 0.65 -0.91
C ARG A 224 -12.30 -0.28 0.27
N ALA A 225 -12.22 0.27 1.49
CA ALA A 225 -12.46 -0.47 2.71
C ALA A 225 -13.34 0.31 3.67
N GLU A 226 -14.14 -0.41 4.45
CA GLU A 226 -14.92 0.06 5.58
C GLU A 226 -14.61 -0.81 6.81
N VAL A 227 -14.59 -0.19 7.99
CA VAL A 227 -14.48 -0.89 9.27
C VAL A 227 -15.35 -0.23 10.32
N ARG A 228 -15.83 -1.02 11.28
CA ARG A 228 -16.66 -0.56 12.40
C ARG A 228 -16.06 -0.98 13.73
N TYR A 229 -16.12 -0.08 14.72
CA TYR A 229 -15.71 -0.36 16.09
C TYR A 229 -16.75 0.17 17.08
N SER A 230 -17.21 -0.69 17.98
CA SER A 230 -18.07 -0.26 19.08
C SER A 230 -17.28 0.50 20.14
N ALA A 231 -17.97 1.35 20.92
CA ALA A 231 -17.36 1.99 22.08
C ALA A 231 -16.74 0.96 23.05
N ALA A 232 -17.45 -0.14 23.31
CA ALA A 232 -16.94 -1.21 24.17
C ALA A 232 -15.62 -1.81 23.66
N THR A 233 -15.44 -1.91 22.35
CA THR A 233 -14.21 -2.41 21.72
C THR A 233 -13.04 -1.42 21.83
N LEU A 234 -13.33 -0.11 21.84
CA LEU A 234 -12.31 0.95 21.87
C LEU A 234 -11.96 1.45 23.27
N ALA A 235 -12.75 1.08 24.28
CA ALA A 235 -12.50 1.43 25.66
C ALA A 235 -11.08 0.99 26.11
N THR A 236 -10.46 1.81 26.94
CA THR A 236 -9.17 1.54 27.59
C THR A 236 -9.31 1.71 29.09
N ASP A 237 -8.25 1.37 29.84
CA ASP A 237 -8.24 1.60 31.29
C ASP A 237 -8.36 3.10 31.64
N ASP A 238 -7.87 3.98 30.76
CA ASP A 238 -7.83 5.43 30.96
C ASP A 238 -9.02 6.18 30.34
N TYR A 239 -9.69 5.61 29.33
CA TYR A 239 -10.75 6.28 28.57
C TYR A 239 -11.95 5.38 28.27
N ALA A 240 -13.14 5.91 28.51
CA ALA A 240 -14.38 5.35 27.98
C ALA A 240 -14.34 5.33 26.44
N GLY A 241 -14.93 4.28 25.85
CA GLY A 241 -14.91 4.07 24.41
C GLY A 241 -15.49 5.24 23.60
N GLU A 242 -16.58 5.82 24.06
CA GLU A 242 -17.24 6.97 23.44
C GLU A 242 -16.28 8.18 23.36
N ALA A 243 -15.50 8.40 24.42
CA ALA A 243 -14.50 9.47 24.44
C ALA A 243 -13.34 9.19 23.46
N VAL A 244 -12.93 7.93 23.30
CA VAL A 244 -11.94 7.55 22.29
C VAL A 244 -12.48 7.83 20.88
N ILE A 245 -13.74 7.48 20.61
CA ILE A 245 -14.41 7.73 19.33
C ILE A 245 -14.42 9.23 19.00
N ASP A 246 -14.85 10.07 19.94
CA ASP A 246 -14.92 11.51 19.72
C ASP A 246 -13.54 12.11 19.42
N ARG A 247 -12.50 11.70 20.15
CA ARG A 247 -11.14 12.18 19.91
C ARG A 247 -10.56 11.70 18.57
N VAL A 248 -10.92 10.50 18.11
CA VAL A 248 -10.54 10.01 16.77
C VAL A 248 -11.21 10.88 15.70
N ILE A 249 -12.49 11.23 15.88
CA ILE A 249 -13.21 12.13 14.96
C ILE A 249 -12.57 13.52 14.96
N ASP A 250 -12.23 14.08 16.12
CA ASP A 250 -11.52 15.37 16.20
C ASP A 250 -10.20 15.34 15.42
N ALA A 251 -9.40 14.28 15.61
CA ALA A 251 -8.13 14.11 14.92
C ALA A 251 -8.30 13.93 13.39
N TYR A 252 -9.36 13.26 12.96
CA TYR A 252 -9.73 13.14 11.55
C TYR A 252 -10.16 14.50 10.97
N VAL A 253 -11.06 15.24 11.63
CA VAL A 253 -11.53 16.56 11.17
C VAL A 253 -10.36 17.53 11.04
N PHE A 254 -9.38 17.46 11.95
CA PHE A 254 -8.12 18.20 11.81
C PHE A 254 -7.41 17.87 10.49
N ALA A 255 -7.26 16.58 10.14
CA ALA A 255 -6.66 16.16 8.88
C ALA A 255 -7.49 16.52 7.65
N ALA A 256 -8.82 16.48 7.74
CA ALA A 256 -9.70 16.90 6.64
C ALA A 256 -9.58 18.40 6.34
N THR A 257 -9.29 19.19 7.36
CA THR A 257 -9.28 20.67 7.31
C THR A 257 -7.91 21.24 6.94
N ASP A 258 -6.83 20.75 7.55
CA ASP A 258 -5.48 21.32 7.41
C ASP A 258 -4.56 20.40 6.57
N PRO A 259 -4.06 20.87 5.40
CA PRO A 259 -3.10 20.12 4.59
C PRO A 259 -1.82 19.69 5.32
N TYR A 260 -1.34 20.46 6.31
CA TYR A 260 -0.18 20.05 7.11
C TYR A 260 -0.47 18.78 7.92
N ARG A 261 -1.67 18.71 8.50
CA ARG A 261 -2.12 17.49 9.19
C ARG A 261 -2.44 16.37 8.21
N ALA A 262 -3.11 16.68 7.08
CA ALA A 262 -3.45 15.71 6.06
C ALA A 262 -2.21 14.96 5.54
N ALA A 263 -1.07 15.64 5.39
CA ALA A 263 0.17 15.02 4.92
C ALA A 263 0.62 13.91 5.89
N THR A 264 0.71 14.23 7.18
CA THR A 264 1.09 13.27 8.24
C THR A 264 0.04 12.17 8.40
N HIS A 265 -1.24 12.50 8.24
CA HIS A 265 -2.35 11.55 8.30
C HIS A 265 -2.27 10.50 7.18
N ASN A 266 -2.06 10.95 5.94
CA ASN A 266 -1.92 10.06 4.79
C ASN A 266 -0.59 9.29 4.85
N LYS A 267 0.51 9.87 5.33
CA LYS A 267 1.75 9.12 5.62
C LYS A 267 1.47 7.94 6.56
N GLY A 268 0.65 8.14 7.59
CA GLY A 268 0.22 7.06 8.49
C GLY A 268 -0.56 5.94 7.79
N ILE A 269 -1.34 6.24 6.74
CA ILE A 269 -1.99 5.23 5.89
C ILE A 269 -0.92 4.46 5.10
N MET A 270 0.01 5.18 4.47
CA MET A 270 1.05 4.58 3.61
C MET A 270 2.05 3.73 4.40
N ASN A 271 2.28 4.03 5.68
CA ASN A 271 2.99 3.14 6.61
C ASN A 271 2.40 1.72 6.67
N GLY A 272 1.11 1.55 6.40
CA GLY A 272 0.47 0.24 6.32
C GLY A 272 0.51 -0.34 4.91
N ILE A 273 0.29 0.49 3.90
CA ILE A 273 0.16 0.08 2.49
C ILE A 273 1.51 -0.30 1.89
N ASP A 274 2.49 0.59 1.95
CA ASP A 274 3.77 0.43 1.28
C ASP A 274 4.51 -0.85 1.69
N PRO A 275 4.55 -1.25 2.97
CA PRO A 275 5.18 -2.51 3.35
C PRO A 275 4.56 -3.75 2.71
N VAL A 276 3.25 -3.73 2.44
CA VAL A 276 2.55 -4.80 1.71
C VAL A 276 2.92 -4.75 0.22
N VAL A 277 2.96 -3.54 -0.36
CA VAL A 277 3.36 -3.33 -1.76
C VAL A 277 4.79 -3.81 -1.99
N VAL A 278 5.73 -3.46 -1.11
CA VAL A 278 7.13 -3.91 -1.14
C VAL A 278 7.22 -5.43 -0.96
N ALA A 279 6.57 -5.97 0.08
CA ALA A 279 6.62 -7.41 0.37
C ALA A 279 6.07 -8.27 -0.77
N THR A 280 5.16 -7.74 -1.58
CA THR A 280 4.56 -8.42 -2.74
C THR A 280 5.25 -8.09 -4.07
N GLY A 281 6.38 -7.38 -4.05
CA GLY A 281 7.17 -7.05 -5.25
C GLY A 281 6.48 -6.09 -6.21
N ASN A 282 5.58 -5.25 -5.70
CA ASN A 282 4.88 -4.21 -6.44
C ASN A 282 5.61 -2.86 -6.37
N ASP A 283 5.22 -1.92 -7.24
CA ASP A 283 5.81 -0.58 -7.29
C ASP A 283 5.14 0.36 -6.27
N TRP A 284 5.82 0.62 -5.15
CA TRP A 284 5.31 1.53 -4.12
C TRP A 284 5.25 2.99 -4.57
N ARG A 285 6.11 3.42 -5.51
CA ARG A 285 6.09 4.81 -6.02
C ARG A 285 4.84 5.06 -6.84
N ALA A 286 4.39 4.06 -7.61
CA ALA A 286 3.15 4.17 -8.38
C ALA A 286 1.92 4.27 -7.47
N VAL A 287 1.88 3.46 -6.40
CA VAL A 287 0.81 3.50 -5.39
C VAL A 287 0.81 4.84 -4.65
N GLU A 288 1.97 5.28 -4.15
CA GLU A 288 2.14 6.56 -3.45
C GLU A 288 1.72 7.77 -4.33
N ALA A 289 2.18 7.81 -5.58
CA ALA A 289 1.82 8.88 -6.51
C ALA A 289 0.31 8.95 -6.76
N GLY A 290 -0.34 7.79 -6.97
CA GLY A 290 -1.78 7.71 -7.15
C GLY A 290 -2.55 8.13 -5.90
N ALA A 291 -2.11 7.65 -4.72
CA ALA A 291 -2.68 7.98 -3.42
C ALA A 291 -2.67 9.50 -3.16
N HIS A 292 -1.49 10.10 -3.21
CA HIS A 292 -1.30 11.50 -2.86
C HIS A 292 -1.90 12.47 -3.90
N ALA A 293 -1.90 12.10 -5.18
CA ALA A 293 -2.63 12.88 -6.20
C ALA A 293 -4.15 12.79 -6.01
N TYR A 294 -4.68 11.60 -5.67
CA TYR A 294 -6.12 11.44 -5.41
C TYR A 294 -6.57 12.21 -4.16
N ALA A 295 -5.69 12.37 -3.17
CA ALA A 295 -5.94 13.16 -1.96
C ALA A 295 -6.16 14.66 -2.23
N SER A 296 -5.81 15.17 -3.42
CA SER A 296 -6.02 16.58 -3.80
C SER A 296 -7.04 16.79 -4.92
N ARG A 297 -7.78 15.74 -5.31
CA ARG A 297 -8.74 15.77 -6.44
C ARG A 297 -9.86 16.80 -6.30
N SER A 298 -10.16 17.27 -5.09
CA SER A 298 -11.18 18.29 -4.80
C SER A 298 -10.63 19.73 -4.87
N GLY A 299 -9.37 19.91 -5.27
CA GLY A 299 -8.69 21.21 -5.33
C GLY A 299 -7.89 21.57 -4.08
N ARG A 300 -7.98 20.78 -3.00
CA ARG A 300 -7.14 20.90 -1.80
C ARG A 300 -6.70 19.52 -1.33
N TYR A 301 -5.42 19.40 -0.98
CA TYR A 301 -4.90 18.18 -0.38
C TYR A 301 -5.55 17.94 1.00
N THR A 302 -6.13 16.75 1.19
CA THR A 302 -6.92 16.38 2.38
C THR A 302 -6.73 14.89 2.75
N SER A 303 -7.43 14.42 3.78
CA SER A 303 -7.43 13.02 4.22
C SER A 303 -7.94 12.06 3.13
N LEU A 304 -7.27 10.91 2.98
CA LEU A 304 -7.76 9.79 2.14
C LEU A 304 -8.84 8.94 2.83
N THR A 305 -8.91 8.99 4.16
CA THR A 305 -9.91 8.29 4.97
C THR A 305 -11.01 9.23 5.44
N THR A 306 -12.17 8.67 5.75
CA THR A 306 -13.21 9.33 6.55
C THR A 306 -13.44 8.59 7.85
N TRP A 307 -13.71 9.31 8.93
CA TRP A 307 -14.09 8.74 10.22
C TRP A 307 -15.36 9.42 10.72
N GLU A 308 -16.38 8.62 11.02
CA GLU A 308 -17.72 9.08 11.35
C GLU A 308 -18.29 8.30 12.53
N LYS A 309 -19.29 8.89 13.19
CA LYS A 309 -20.09 8.20 14.21
C LYS A 309 -21.38 7.70 13.58
N ALA A 310 -21.62 6.39 13.62
CA ALA A 310 -22.88 5.82 13.19
C ALA A 310 -24.03 6.20 14.15
N ALA A 311 -25.28 6.02 13.71
CA ALA A 311 -26.46 6.34 14.51
C ALA A 311 -26.52 5.58 15.85
N ASN A 312 -25.91 4.40 15.93
CA ASN A 312 -25.80 3.61 17.16
C ASN A 312 -24.58 3.97 18.04
N GLY A 313 -23.83 5.00 17.67
CA GLY A 313 -22.66 5.48 18.42
C GLY A 313 -21.33 4.84 18.03
N ASP A 314 -21.33 3.81 17.17
CA ASP A 314 -20.10 3.16 16.72
C ASP A 314 -19.23 4.10 15.87
N LEU A 315 -17.92 3.91 15.94
CA LEU A 315 -16.99 4.53 15.00
C LEU A 315 -16.99 3.73 13.69
N VAL A 316 -17.17 4.44 12.58
CA VAL A 316 -17.06 3.89 11.22
C VAL A 316 -15.93 4.61 10.50
N GLY A 317 -15.00 3.84 9.95
CA GLY A 317 -13.92 4.33 9.12
C GLY A 317 -14.10 3.87 7.68
N THR A 318 -13.84 4.75 6.71
CA THR A 318 -13.77 4.37 5.29
C THR A 318 -12.50 4.90 4.63
N ILE A 319 -12.09 4.24 3.55
CA ILE A 319 -11.01 4.69 2.65
C ILE A 319 -11.39 4.37 1.21
N GLU A 320 -11.05 5.27 0.29
CA GLU A 320 -11.09 5.03 -1.15
C GLU A 320 -9.86 5.67 -1.78
N MET A 321 -9.10 4.88 -2.56
CA MET A 321 -7.92 5.40 -3.25
C MET A 321 -7.53 4.53 -4.46
N PRO A 322 -6.76 5.08 -5.42
CA PRO A 322 -6.13 4.31 -6.48
C PRO A 322 -5.25 3.20 -5.91
N MET A 323 -5.37 2.00 -6.47
CA MET A 323 -4.57 0.84 -6.03
C MET A 323 -4.05 0.00 -7.21
N PRO A 324 -3.08 0.53 -7.99
CA PRO A 324 -2.50 -0.15 -9.14
C PRO A 324 -1.44 -1.17 -8.72
N VAL A 325 -1.89 -2.31 -8.18
CA VAL A 325 -1.03 -3.47 -7.84
C VAL A 325 -1.23 -4.63 -8.82
N GLY A 326 -0.34 -5.61 -8.82
CA GLY A 326 -0.42 -6.81 -9.65
C GLY A 326 -0.04 -8.09 -8.90
N LEU A 327 -0.52 -9.22 -9.42
CA LEU A 327 -0.06 -10.58 -9.09
C LEU A 327 0.91 -11.12 -10.16
N VAL A 328 1.01 -10.42 -11.29
CA VAL A 328 1.90 -10.74 -12.41
C VAL A 328 2.60 -9.48 -12.93
N GLY A 329 3.75 -9.69 -13.57
CA GLY A 329 4.58 -8.61 -14.12
C GLY A 329 5.49 -7.94 -13.09
N GLY A 330 6.52 -7.25 -13.58
CA GLY A 330 7.53 -6.63 -12.72
C GLY A 330 8.23 -7.66 -11.82
N ALA A 331 8.41 -7.33 -10.54
CA ALA A 331 9.08 -8.19 -9.56
C ALA A 331 8.14 -9.19 -8.85
N THR A 332 6.82 -9.07 -9.02
CA THR A 332 5.80 -9.86 -8.29
C THR A 332 5.98 -11.38 -8.38
N LYS A 333 6.43 -11.88 -9.55
CA LYS A 333 6.76 -13.30 -9.78
C LYS A 333 8.24 -13.61 -9.88
N THR A 334 9.07 -12.58 -10.06
CA THR A 334 10.53 -12.71 -10.26
C THR A 334 11.25 -12.82 -8.92
N HIS A 335 10.83 -12.05 -7.91
CA HIS A 335 11.41 -12.10 -6.58
C HIS A 335 10.82 -13.28 -5.78
N PRO A 336 11.62 -14.25 -5.29
CA PRO A 336 11.10 -15.44 -4.62
C PRO A 336 10.23 -15.13 -3.40
N LEU A 337 10.65 -14.18 -2.54
CA LEU A 337 9.84 -13.74 -1.39
C LEU A 337 8.56 -12.98 -1.77
N ALA A 338 8.52 -12.26 -2.90
CA ALA A 338 7.29 -11.61 -3.36
C ALA A 338 6.23 -12.65 -3.76
N ARG A 339 6.65 -13.68 -4.49
CA ARG A 339 5.80 -14.81 -4.84
C ARG A 339 5.30 -15.54 -3.59
N LEU A 340 6.18 -15.74 -2.61
CA LEU A 340 5.83 -16.35 -1.33
C LEU A 340 4.86 -15.48 -0.53
N ALA A 341 5.03 -14.16 -0.51
CA ALA A 341 4.12 -13.24 0.16
C ALA A 341 2.70 -13.29 -0.44
N LEU A 342 2.58 -13.30 -1.77
CA LEU A 342 1.30 -13.48 -2.46
C LEU A 342 0.65 -14.84 -2.13
N LYS A 343 1.46 -15.91 -2.01
CA LYS A 343 0.99 -17.22 -1.54
C LYS A 343 0.49 -17.20 -0.10
N ILE A 344 1.23 -16.55 0.82
CA ILE A 344 0.85 -16.39 2.23
C ILE A 344 -0.51 -15.69 2.35
N MET A 345 -0.72 -14.62 1.57
CA MET A 345 -2.01 -13.91 1.53
C MET A 345 -3.09 -14.71 0.80
N ASN A 346 -2.69 -15.68 -0.03
CA ASN A 346 -3.53 -16.55 -0.84
C ASN A 346 -4.58 -15.77 -1.65
N VAL A 347 -4.11 -14.69 -2.31
CA VAL A 347 -4.92 -13.82 -3.15
C VAL A 347 -5.11 -14.43 -4.54
N THR A 348 -6.30 -14.22 -5.11
CA THR A 348 -6.71 -14.79 -6.40
C THR A 348 -6.79 -13.77 -7.51
N SER A 349 -6.88 -12.48 -7.17
CA SER A 349 -6.84 -11.37 -8.13
C SER A 349 -6.04 -10.18 -7.58
N ALA A 350 -5.55 -9.32 -8.48
CA ALA A 350 -4.88 -8.09 -8.07
C ALA A 350 -5.83 -7.11 -7.36
N GLN A 351 -7.14 -7.24 -7.58
CA GLN A 351 -8.17 -6.45 -6.93
C GLN A 351 -8.28 -6.85 -5.46
N GLU A 352 -8.29 -8.16 -5.17
CA GLU A 352 -8.24 -8.69 -3.81
C GLU A 352 -7.00 -8.20 -3.05
N LEU A 353 -5.82 -8.19 -3.70
CA LEU A 353 -4.61 -7.61 -3.12
C LEU A 353 -4.79 -6.12 -2.80
N GLY A 354 -5.38 -5.35 -3.73
CA GLY A 354 -5.62 -3.93 -3.53
C GLY A 354 -6.61 -3.64 -2.39
N GLU A 355 -7.67 -4.44 -2.29
CA GLU A 355 -8.63 -4.41 -1.20
C GLU A 355 -7.99 -4.69 0.16
N ILE A 356 -7.09 -5.69 0.23
CA ILE A 356 -6.32 -5.95 1.44
C ILE A 356 -5.41 -4.78 1.78
N ALA A 357 -4.71 -4.21 0.80
CA ALA A 357 -3.83 -3.07 1.03
C ALA A 357 -4.59 -1.87 1.64
N VAL A 358 -5.75 -1.49 1.09
CA VAL A 358 -6.53 -0.38 1.65
C VAL A 358 -7.12 -0.70 3.03
N ALA A 359 -7.50 -1.95 3.31
CA ALA A 359 -7.92 -2.36 4.64
C ALA A 359 -6.77 -2.24 5.67
N VAL A 360 -5.56 -2.61 5.28
CA VAL A 360 -4.34 -2.43 6.10
C VAL A 360 -4.05 -0.95 6.31
N GLY A 361 -4.15 -0.12 5.27
CA GLY A 361 -4.00 1.33 5.37
C GLY A 361 -5.01 1.98 6.32
N LEU A 362 -6.28 1.55 6.25
CA LEU A 362 -7.34 2.02 7.16
C LEU A 362 -7.10 1.59 8.61
N ALA A 363 -6.67 0.35 8.83
CA ALA A 363 -6.27 -0.15 10.15
C ALA A 363 -5.10 0.68 10.71
N GLN A 364 -4.10 0.94 9.89
CA GLN A 364 -2.93 1.70 10.29
C GLN A 364 -3.27 3.16 10.64
N ASN A 365 -4.16 3.77 9.86
CA ASN A 365 -4.67 5.10 10.13
C ASN A 365 -5.37 5.17 11.49
N LEU A 366 -6.25 4.22 11.81
CA LEU A 366 -6.91 4.18 13.12
C LEU A 366 -5.88 4.03 14.25
N GLY A 367 -4.89 3.16 14.08
CA GLY A 367 -3.84 2.96 15.07
C GLY A 367 -3.12 4.27 15.41
N ALA A 368 -2.77 5.05 14.38
CA ALA A 368 -2.15 6.35 14.53
C ALA A 368 -3.09 7.37 15.20
N LEU A 369 -4.35 7.49 14.74
CA LEU A 369 -5.32 8.42 15.30
C LEU A 369 -5.61 8.11 16.78
N ARG A 370 -5.89 6.83 17.09
CA ARG A 370 -6.15 6.37 18.45
C ARG A 370 -4.96 6.67 19.37
N ALA A 371 -3.74 6.31 18.98
CA ALA A 371 -2.55 6.55 19.81
C ALA A 371 -2.30 8.05 20.07
N LEU A 372 -2.49 8.91 19.07
CA LEU A 372 -2.37 10.36 19.21
C LEU A 372 -3.48 10.96 20.07
N ALA A 373 -4.69 10.40 19.99
CA ALA A 373 -5.86 10.85 20.71
C ALA A 373 -5.87 10.46 22.20
N THR A 374 -5.34 9.29 22.58
CA THR A 374 -5.50 8.74 23.94
C THR A 374 -4.22 8.77 24.77
N GLU A 375 -3.08 8.35 24.21
CA GLU A 375 -1.91 7.99 25.03
C GLU A 375 -0.71 8.92 24.79
N GLY A 376 -0.65 9.58 23.63
CA GLY A 376 0.57 10.20 23.13
C GLY A 376 1.60 9.13 22.75
N ILE A 377 2.10 9.18 21.52
CA ILE A 377 2.94 8.15 20.88
C ILE A 377 4.12 7.67 21.77
N GLN A 378 4.65 8.55 22.63
CA GLN A 378 5.88 8.33 23.38
C GLN A 378 5.84 7.13 24.34
N ARG A 379 4.74 6.85 25.06
CA ARG A 379 4.73 5.76 26.06
C ARG A 379 4.79 4.37 25.43
N GLY A 380 4.04 4.11 24.37
CA GLY A 380 4.01 2.81 23.68
C GLY A 380 5.25 2.56 22.80
N HIS A 381 5.81 3.63 22.22
CA HIS A 381 6.99 3.54 21.34
C HIS A 381 8.31 3.37 22.12
N MET A 382 8.33 3.73 23.40
CA MET A 382 9.54 3.80 24.21
C MET A 382 10.31 2.47 24.25
N ALA A 383 9.61 1.34 24.32
CA ALA A 383 10.24 0.03 24.40
C ALA A 383 10.96 -0.40 23.11
N LEU A 384 10.35 -0.15 21.94
CA LEU A 384 11.01 -0.43 20.66
C LEU A 384 12.07 0.62 20.33
N HIS A 385 11.80 1.89 20.64
CA HIS A 385 12.78 2.96 20.47
C HIS A 385 14.04 2.67 21.30
N ALA A 386 13.87 2.21 22.54
CA ALA A 386 14.97 1.78 23.40
C ALA A 386 15.78 0.62 22.78
N ARG A 387 15.14 -0.35 22.10
CA ARG A 387 15.88 -1.40 21.37
C ARG A 387 16.70 -0.84 20.22
N ASN A 388 16.17 0.10 19.45
CA ASN A 388 16.91 0.74 18.36
C ASN A 388 18.11 1.54 18.90
N ILE A 389 17.92 2.27 20.00
CA ILE A 389 19.01 2.98 20.68
C ILE A 389 20.06 1.99 21.21
N ALA A 390 19.65 0.85 21.77
CA ALA A 390 20.58 -0.19 22.20
C ALA A 390 21.40 -0.76 21.04
N VAL A 391 20.76 -1.04 19.89
CA VAL A 391 21.45 -1.50 18.66
C VAL A 391 22.41 -0.43 18.15
N ALA A 392 21.98 0.83 18.08
CA ALA A 392 22.82 1.94 17.65
C ALA A 392 24.02 2.16 18.58
N ALA A 393 23.88 1.86 19.87
CA ALA A 393 24.96 1.86 20.86
C ALA A 393 25.89 0.63 20.78
N GLY A 394 25.61 -0.33 19.89
CA GLY A 394 26.43 -1.52 19.67
C GLY A 394 26.00 -2.77 20.43
N ALA A 395 24.81 -2.78 21.04
CA ALA A 395 24.27 -3.99 21.66
C ALA A 395 24.01 -5.08 20.60
N THR A 396 24.37 -6.33 20.91
CA THR A 396 24.14 -7.48 20.03
C THR A 396 23.47 -8.62 20.78
N GLY A 397 22.73 -9.48 20.07
CA GLY A 397 22.09 -10.65 20.65
C GLY A 397 21.19 -10.32 21.85
N ALA A 398 21.42 -10.98 22.98
CA ALA A 398 20.63 -10.83 24.20
C ALA A 398 20.78 -9.46 24.88
N ASP A 399 21.85 -8.71 24.60
CA ASP A 399 22.07 -7.39 25.21
C ASP A 399 21.07 -6.35 24.71
N ILE A 400 20.53 -6.48 23.51
CA ILE A 400 19.55 -5.52 22.96
C ILE A 400 18.34 -5.41 23.89
N ASP A 401 17.77 -6.55 24.28
CA ASP A 401 16.57 -6.59 25.13
C ASP A 401 16.90 -6.20 26.58
N ARG A 402 18.04 -6.64 27.11
CA ARG A 402 18.50 -6.27 28.47
C ARG A 402 18.70 -4.75 28.62
N ILE A 403 19.41 -4.14 27.67
CA ILE A 403 19.73 -2.70 27.69
C ILE A 403 18.46 -1.88 27.47
N ALA A 404 17.63 -2.26 26.50
CA ALA A 404 16.35 -1.60 26.25
C ALA A 404 15.44 -1.60 27.49
N GLN A 405 15.31 -2.74 28.19
CA GLN A 405 14.51 -2.83 29.40
C GLN A 405 15.06 -1.93 30.52
N ARG A 406 16.38 -1.87 30.72
CA ARG A 406 16.99 -0.97 31.72
C ARG A 406 16.76 0.51 31.39
N MET A 407 16.88 0.90 30.12
CA MET A 407 16.59 2.26 29.67
C MET A 407 15.11 2.65 29.90
N VAL A 408 14.18 1.75 29.56
CA VAL A 408 12.74 1.99 29.77
C VAL A 408 12.42 2.08 31.27
N ALA A 409 12.97 1.18 32.09
CA ALA A 409 12.76 1.19 33.53
C ALA A 409 13.30 2.47 34.19
N ALA A 410 14.48 2.94 33.74
CA ALA A 410 15.08 4.19 34.19
C ALA A 410 14.38 5.45 33.65
N LYS A 411 13.50 5.31 32.65
CA LYS A 411 12.91 6.41 31.87
C LYS A 411 13.97 7.32 31.22
N ASP A 412 15.14 6.76 30.90
CA ASP A 412 16.24 7.44 30.22
C ASP A 412 16.60 6.65 28.96
N VAL A 413 16.08 7.07 27.80
CA VAL A 413 16.30 6.40 26.52
C VAL A 413 17.20 7.27 25.65
N ARG A 414 18.50 7.24 25.94
CA ARG A 414 19.54 7.99 25.22
C ARG A 414 20.70 7.07 24.88
N THR A 415 21.37 7.33 23.76
CA THR A 415 22.52 6.53 23.29
C THR A 415 23.65 6.48 24.32
N ASP A 416 23.96 7.60 24.97
CA ASP A 416 25.02 7.67 25.99
C ASP A 416 24.73 6.71 27.16
N PHE A 417 23.48 6.68 27.64
CA PHE A 417 23.07 5.78 28.71
C PHE A 417 23.07 4.32 28.26
N ALA A 418 22.71 4.03 27.01
CA ALA A 418 22.85 2.69 26.44
C ALA A 418 24.32 2.22 26.44
N VAL A 419 25.27 3.11 26.09
CA VAL A 419 26.72 2.84 26.14
C VAL A 419 27.21 2.63 27.58
N GLU A 420 26.70 3.39 28.55
CA GLU A 420 27.00 3.20 29.98
C GLU A 420 26.48 1.84 30.50
N LEU A 421 25.28 1.44 30.08
CA LEU A 421 24.69 0.14 30.42
C LEU A 421 25.41 -1.03 29.75
N LEU A 422 25.97 -0.83 28.55
CA LEU A 422 26.77 -1.81 27.81
C LEU A 422 28.17 -1.97 28.40
N SER A 423 28.81 -0.87 28.81
CA SER A 423 30.15 -0.84 29.40
C SER A 423 30.20 -1.30 30.87
N GLY A 424 29.06 -1.61 31.48
CA GLY A 424 28.96 -2.08 32.86
C GLY A 424 29.27 -1.01 33.91
N ARG A 425 29.26 0.28 33.54
CA ARG A 425 29.59 1.41 34.43
C ARG A 425 28.40 1.93 35.25
N SER A 426 27.27 1.25 35.18
CA SER A 426 26.02 1.62 35.85
C SER A 426 25.85 0.81 37.13
N ASP A 427 26.71 1.10 38.10
CA ASP A 427 26.46 1.04 39.55
C ASP A 427 27.59 1.82 40.26
N GLY A 428 27.24 3.04 40.67
CA GLY A 428 28.02 3.95 41.51
C GLY A 428 27.08 4.92 42.20
#